data_AF-A0A1V5MV71-F1
#
_entry.id   AF-A0A1V5MV71-F1
#
_cell.length_a   1.000
_cell.length_b   1.000
_cell.length_c   1.000
_cell.angle_alpha   90.00
_cell.angle_beta   90.00
_cell.angle_gamma   90.00
#
_symmetry.space_group_name_H-M   'P 1'
#
loop_
_entity.id
_entity.type
_entity.pdbx_description
1 polymer ?
#
loop_
_entity_poly.entity_id
_entity_poly.type
_entity_poly.pdbx_seq_one_letter_code
_entity_poly.pdbx_strand_id
1 'polypeptide(L)'
;MGIAGSTKVGAHCMFGGQVGLAGHIHIADGVQIGAQSGVPNSLTDASIPYLGYPAIPAKTFARASAIYKKLPELYPEIAALRKEVEALKKQLSNK
;
A
#
# COMPACT_ATOMS: atom_id res chain seq x y z
N MET A 1 -18.38 5.56 -6.52
CA MET A 1 -17.79 4.26 -6.16
C MET A 1 -18.10 3.31 -7.29
N GLY A 2 -17.16 2.44 -7.66
CA GLY A 2 -17.32 1.45 -8.74
C GLY A 2 -17.14 0.04 -8.20
N ILE A 3 -18.03 -0.88 -8.57
CA ILE A 3 -17.94 -2.30 -8.21
C ILE A 3 -17.97 -3.10 -9.50
N ALA A 4 -16.91 -3.86 -9.76
CA ALA A 4 -16.89 -4.76 -10.90
C ALA A 4 -17.73 -6.03 -10.64
N GLY A 5 -18.12 -6.71 -11.73
CA GLY A 5 -19.03 -7.85 -11.69
C GLY A 5 -18.57 -9.00 -10.80
N SER A 6 -19.54 -9.78 -10.31
CA SER A 6 -19.30 -10.95 -9.45
C SER A 6 -18.66 -10.63 -8.08
N THR A 7 -18.66 -9.36 -7.67
CA THR A 7 -18.19 -8.94 -6.35
C THR A 7 -19.27 -9.14 -5.29
N LYS A 8 -18.91 -9.71 -4.14
CA LYS A 8 -19.81 -9.91 -3.01
C LYS A 8 -19.39 -9.02 -1.85
N VAL A 9 -20.27 -8.14 -1.41
CA VAL A 9 -20.02 -7.22 -0.29
C VAL A 9 -20.82 -7.65 0.93
N GLY A 10 -20.14 -7.75 2.07
CA GLY A 10 -20.72 -8.07 3.36
C GLY A 10 -21.53 -6.92 3.98
N ALA A 11 -22.21 -7.22 5.08
CA ALA A 11 -23.01 -6.27 5.83
C ALA A 11 -22.14 -5.20 6.52
N HIS A 12 -22.70 -4.01 6.78
CA HIS A 12 -22.07 -2.94 7.58
C HIS A 12 -20.69 -2.46 7.08
N CYS A 13 -20.38 -2.65 5.79
CA CYS A 13 -19.16 -2.11 5.19
C CYS A 13 -19.25 -0.57 5.02
N MET A 14 -18.10 0.10 5.09
CA MET A 14 -17.97 1.53 4.81
C MET A 14 -17.02 1.76 3.64
N PHE A 15 -17.48 2.51 2.63
CA PHE A 15 -16.68 2.86 1.46
C PHE A 15 -16.60 4.37 1.34
N GLY A 16 -15.37 4.91 1.37
CA GLY A 16 -15.12 6.31 1.08
C GLY A 16 -15.47 6.71 -0.35
N GLY A 17 -15.52 8.01 -0.60
CA GLY A 17 -15.78 8.54 -1.94
C GLY A 17 -14.80 7.97 -2.98
N GLN A 18 -15.30 7.66 -4.18
CA GLN A 18 -14.50 7.16 -5.31
C GLN A 18 -13.71 5.85 -5.05
N VAL A 19 -14.14 4.99 -4.12
CA VAL A 19 -13.57 3.63 -4.02
C VAL A 19 -13.91 2.78 -5.24
N GLY A 20 -12.96 1.95 -5.68
CA GLY A 20 -13.13 0.95 -6.75
C GLY A 20 -12.85 -0.47 -6.25
N LEU A 21 -13.76 -1.41 -6.55
CA LEU A 21 -13.61 -2.85 -6.25
C LEU A 21 -13.41 -3.64 -7.54
N ALA A 22 -12.39 -4.51 -7.58
CA ALA A 22 -12.18 -5.46 -8.66
C ALA A 22 -13.28 -6.53 -8.68
N GLY A 23 -13.42 -7.23 -9.81
CA GLY A 23 -14.47 -8.24 -9.99
C GLY A 23 -14.11 -9.56 -9.33
N HIS A 24 -15.12 -10.39 -9.05
CA HIS A 24 -14.95 -11.74 -8.48
C HIS A 24 -14.30 -11.76 -7.08
N ILE A 25 -14.38 -10.66 -6.32
CA ILE A 25 -13.84 -10.59 -4.96
C ILE A 25 -14.95 -10.64 -3.90
N HIS A 26 -14.55 -10.92 -2.66
CA HIS A 26 -15.44 -10.87 -1.50
C HIS A 26 -14.92 -9.87 -0.46
N ILE A 27 -15.80 -9.00 0.01
CA ILE A 27 -15.54 -8.06 1.11
C ILE A 27 -16.31 -8.55 2.32
N ALA A 28 -15.61 -8.86 3.41
CA ALA A 28 -16.21 -9.34 4.66
C ALA A 28 -17.02 -8.24 5.35
N ASP A 29 -17.92 -8.66 6.24
CA ASP A 29 -18.77 -7.76 7.02
C ASP A 29 -17.94 -6.77 7.84
N GLY A 30 -18.36 -5.51 7.88
CA GLY A 30 -17.74 -4.47 8.70
C GLY A 30 -16.45 -3.86 8.13
N VAL A 31 -15.99 -4.29 6.95
CA VAL A 31 -14.76 -3.74 6.33
C VAL A 31 -14.92 -2.25 6.03
N GLN A 32 -13.87 -1.48 6.34
CA GLN A 32 -13.81 -0.04 6.11
C GLN A 32 -12.72 0.30 5.11
N ILE A 33 -13.07 1.02 4.05
CA ILE A 33 -12.16 1.38 2.95
C ILE A 33 -12.19 2.88 2.75
N GLY A 34 -11.03 3.53 2.89
CA GLY A 34 -10.89 4.98 2.72
C GLY A 34 -11.11 5.46 1.28
N ALA A 35 -11.38 6.75 1.11
CA ALA A 35 -11.66 7.36 -0.18
C ALA A 35 -10.53 7.12 -1.21
N GLN A 36 -10.90 7.07 -2.48
CA GLN A 36 -9.99 6.88 -3.62
C GLN A 36 -9.14 5.58 -3.57
N SER A 37 -9.58 4.59 -2.81
CA SER A 37 -8.89 3.30 -2.75
C SER A 37 -9.29 2.37 -3.88
N GLY A 38 -8.35 1.54 -4.34
CA GLY A 38 -8.60 0.47 -5.31
C GLY A 38 -8.36 -0.89 -4.69
N VAL A 39 -9.38 -1.76 -4.68
CA VAL A 39 -9.35 -3.05 -3.99
C VAL A 39 -9.23 -4.17 -5.02
N PRO A 40 -8.01 -4.69 -5.30
CA PRO A 40 -7.82 -5.73 -6.30
C PRO A 40 -8.20 -7.14 -5.80
N ASN A 41 -8.23 -7.35 -4.48
CA ASN A 41 -8.38 -8.66 -3.85
C ASN A 41 -9.47 -8.64 -2.77
N SER A 42 -9.98 -9.82 -2.43
CA SER A 42 -10.91 -10.01 -1.31
C SER A 42 -10.32 -9.48 -0.01
N LEU A 43 -11.16 -8.86 0.82
CA LEU A 43 -10.79 -8.35 2.14
C LEU A 43 -11.56 -9.14 3.20
N THR A 44 -10.83 -9.86 4.05
CA THR A 44 -11.39 -10.77 5.05
C THR A 44 -11.28 -10.27 6.49
N ASP A 45 -10.47 -9.24 6.74
CA ASP A 45 -10.20 -8.73 8.07
C ASP A 45 -10.85 -7.36 8.28
N ALA A 46 -11.99 -7.34 8.97
CA ALA A 46 -12.71 -6.12 9.31
C ALA A 46 -12.15 -5.38 10.54
N SER A 47 -11.16 -5.95 11.23
CA SER A 47 -10.56 -5.31 12.42
C SER A 47 -9.66 -4.13 12.08
N ILE A 48 -9.29 -3.99 10.80
CA ILE A 48 -8.42 -2.93 10.31
C ILE A 48 -9.08 -2.17 9.14
N PRO A 49 -8.91 -0.83 9.08
CA PRO A 49 -9.30 -0.07 7.91
C PRO A 49 -8.27 -0.23 6.78
N TYR A 50 -8.74 -0.13 5.53
CA TYR A 50 -7.91 -0.20 4.33
C TYR A 50 -7.87 1.16 3.62
N LEU A 51 -6.75 1.46 2.96
CA LEU A 51 -6.56 2.69 2.18
C LEU A 51 -5.54 2.47 1.05
N GLY A 52 -5.69 3.23 -0.03
CA GLY A 52 -4.70 3.36 -1.08
C GLY A 52 -5.03 2.62 -2.37
N TYR A 53 -4.13 2.72 -3.34
CA TYR A 53 -4.23 2.07 -4.63
C TYR A 53 -2.90 1.36 -4.94
N PRO A 54 -2.78 0.04 -4.69
CA PRO A 54 -3.80 -0.88 -4.17
C PRO A 54 -4.13 -0.65 -2.68
N ALA A 55 -5.32 -1.08 -2.26
CA ALA A 55 -5.80 -0.96 -0.90
C ALA A 55 -5.02 -1.91 0.03
N ILE A 56 -4.42 -1.35 1.07
CA ILE A 56 -3.65 -2.05 2.10
C ILE A 56 -4.07 -1.53 3.48
N PRO A 57 -3.64 -2.14 4.61
CA PRO A 57 -3.97 -1.61 5.94
C PRO A 57 -3.61 -0.13 6.06
N ALA A 58 -4.54 0.70 6.52
CA ALA A 58 -4.42 2.15 6.45
C ALA A 58 -3.21 2.69 7.22
N LYS A 59 -2.82 2.05 8.33
CA LYS A 59 -1.61 2.38 9.08
C LYS A 59 -0.33 2.16 8.27
N THR A 60 -0.29 1.09 7.47
CA THR A 60 0.83 0.80 6.57
C THR A 60 0.87 1.83 5.44
N PHE A 61 -0.29 2.14 4.84
CA PHE A 61 -0.39 3.19 3.82
C PHE A 61 0.10 4.54 4.36
N ALA A 62 -0.38 4.99 5.52
CA ALA A 62 0.00 6.26 6.12
C ALA A 62 1.52 6.37 6.36
N ARG A 63 2.16 5.30 6.84
CA ARG A 63 3.62 5.26 7.00
C ARG A 63 4.35 5.39 5.66
N ALA A 64 3.90 4.68 4.63
CA ALA A 64 4.49 4.77 3.30
C ALA A 64 4.30 6.18 2.69
N SER A 65 3.11 6.77 2.82
CA SER A 65 2.81 8.12 2.33
C SER A 65 3.67 9.20 3.00
N ALA A 66 4.01 9.02 4.28
CA ALA A 66 4.90 9.95 4.98
C ALA A 66 6.32 9.98 4.38
N ILE A 67 6.81 8.83 3.90
CA ILE A 67 8.13 8.71 3.27
C ILE A 67 8.09 9.18 1.81
N TYR A 68 6.95 9.06 1.13
CA TYR A 68 6.80 9.39 -0.28
C TYR A 68 7.30 10.79 -0.66
N LYS A 69 7.11 11.79 0.21
CA LYS A 69 7.62 13.16 -0.02
C LYS A 69 9.14 13.27 0.03
N LYS A 70 9.81 12.38 0.77
CA LYS A 70 11.27 12.33 0.93
C LYS A 70 11.97 11.49 -0.13
N LEU A 71 11.22 10.81 -1.00
CA LEU A 71 11.79 9.92 -2.02
C LEU A 71 12.84 10.60 -2.92
N PRO A 72 12.66 11.87 -3.35
CA PRO A 72 13.67 12.58 -4.13
C PRO A 72 15.00 12.79 -3.40
N GLU A 73 14.97 12.93 -2.07
CA GLU A 73 16.16 13.12 -1.22
C GLU A 73 16.84 11.78 -0.93
N LEU A 74 16.03 10.74 -0.69
CA LEU A 74 16.51 9.39 -0.39
C LEU A 74 17.20 8.73 -1.59
N TYR A 75 16.78 9.03 -2.83
CA TYR A 75 17.36 8.42 -4.03
C TYR A 75 18.86 8.72 -4.22
N PRO A 76 19.33 9.99 -4.22
CA PRO A 76 20.76 10.29 -4.30
C PRO A 76 21.54 9.82 -3.07
N GLU A 77 20.92 9.86 -1.88
CA GLU A 77 21.54 9.35 -0.65
C GLU A 77 21.84 7.85 -0.76
N ILE A 78 20.88 7.05 -1.24
CA ILE A 78 21.09 5.62 -1.49
C ILE A 78 22.20 5.39 -2.53
N ALA A 79 22.29 6.22 -3.56
CA ALA A 79 23.35 6.10 -4.57
C ALA A 79 24.74 6.40 -3.99
N ALA A 80 24.86 7.43 -3.14
CA ALA A 80 26.08 7.76 -2.43
C ALA A 80 26.50 6.61 -1.50
N LEU A 81 25.57 6.13 -0.67
CA LEU A 81 25.80 5.01 0.24
C LEU A 81 26.25 3.74 -0.49
N ARG A 82 25.66 3.43 -1.65
CA ARG A 82 26.11 2.29 -2.47
C ARG A 82 27.56 2.44 -2.94
N LYS A 83 27.97 3.63 -3.37
CA LYS A 83 29.34 3.90 -3.80
C LYS A 83 30.34 3.73 -2.65
N GLU A 84 29.98 4.21 -1.47
CA GLU A 84 30.80 4.07 -0.26
C GLU A 84 30.95 2.60 0.15
N VAL A 85 29.85 1.83 0.15
CA VAL A 85 29.88 0.40 0.45
C VAL A 85 30.79 -0.37 -0.51
N GLU A 86 30.74 -0.07 -1.81
CA GLU A 86 31.61 -0.72 -2.80
C GLU A 86 33.10 -0.33 -2.64
N ALA A 87 33.38 0.93 -2.28
CA ALA A 87 34.74 1.36 -1.98
C ALA A 87 35.31 0.63 -0.75
N LEU A 88 34.52 0.50 0.32
CA LEU A 88 34.91 -0.21 1.54
C LEU A 88 35.15 -1.70 1.27
N LYS A 89 34.27 -2.37 0.51
CA LYS A 89 34.45 -3.78 0.12
C LYS A 89 35.77 -4.01 -0.63
N LYS A 90 36.15 -3.12 -1.55
CA LYS A 90 37.42 -3.22 -2.28
C LYS A 90 38.63 -3.10 -1.36
N GLN A 91 38.58 -2.20 -0.38
CA GLN A 91 39.67 -2.06 0.59
C GLN A 91 39.83 -3.30 1.48
N LEU A 92 38.71 -3.92 1.88
CA LEU A 92 38.71 -5.18 2.64
C LEU A 92 39.23 -6.36 1.83
N SER A 93 38.92 -6.45 0.53
CA SER A 93 39.42 -7.51 -0.35
C SER A 93 40.91 -7.39 -0.71
N ASN A 94 41.49 -6.20 -0.53
CA ASN A 94 42.90 -5.93 -0.79
C ASN A 94 43.79 -6.03 0.47
N LYS A 95 43.19 -6.39 1.62
CA LYS A 95 43.87 -6.73 2.87
C LYS A 95 43.97 -8.25 3.00
#